data_AF-A0AAP8TA25-F1
#
_entry.id   AF-A0AAP8TA25-F1
#
_cell.length_a   1.000
_cell.length_b   1.000
_cell.length_c   1.000
_cell.angle_alpha   90.00
_cell.angle_beta   90.00
_cell.angle_gamma   90.00
#
_symmetry.space_group_name_H-M   'P 1'
#
loop_
_entity.id
_entity.type
_entity.pdbx_description
1 polymer ?
#
loop_
_entity_poly.entity_id
_entity_poly.type
_entity_poly.pdbx_seq_one_letter_code
_entity_poly.pdbx_strand_id
1 'polypeptide(L)'
;MAVVVNNIKILLIGCAVFLCGFSFADVGEEDSGALRIETETEEYSADIYLGNTADRKPSQLRLPFPDSISAFKTSPQEKKGFLSLLHEKELPDCYREARKKLGAFSSKGAGDVNAEDVRVLSWIFYVVVSADTFSWDYDENTPKDSLYGNMDYELKTGVVRWMSSLSWDISGIVSRCGIKRKELCRIWAEYGAAVLKTFRTQYDPELKQKQARMKEEYDKMSAERTLRLVQERKLSLFRGADPRSIYYNNKLLSNEDRNGNCKYHLEKRLEPAFVEMLVRFYPGQAGEVVKYLKKAGYADQEIGDLIDRTVGRDGKTEFLYKSGRGRQHDRKIKSRGSGHMK
;
A
#
# COMPACT_ATOMS: atom_id res chain seq x y z
N MET A 1 -5.76 -53.64 18.42
CA MET A 1 -4.33 -53.35 18.17
C MET A 1 -4.27 -52.60 16.83
N ALA A 2 -4.13 -51.26 16.84
CA ALA A 2 -2.88 -50.49 16.81
C ALA A 2 -2.10 -50.73 15.50
N VAL A 3 -1.61 -49.77 14.69
CA VAL A 3 -1.26 -48.33 14.79
C VAL A 3 -0.81 -47.92 13.34
N VAL A 4 -1.26 -46.80 12.74
CA VAL A 4 -0.47 -45.56 12.38
C VAL A 4 0.57 -45.77 11.22
N VAL A 5 0.83 -44.94 10.18
CA VAL A 5 0.54 -43.54 9.80
C VAL A 5 1.15 -43.21 8.38
N ASN A 6 0.76 -42.05 7.81
CA ASN A 6 1.43 -41.18 6.79
C ASN A 6 1.37 -41.48 5.29
N ASN A 7 0.77 -40.54 4.53
CA ASN A 7 1.53 -39.65 3.64
C ASN A 7 0.70 -38.45 3.16
N ILE A 8 0.84 -37.34 3.89
CA ILE A 8 0.52 -35.97 3.45
C ILE A 8 1.72 -35.49 2.62
N LYS A 9 1.53 -35.17 1.33
CA LYS A 9 2.49 -34.34 0.57
C LYS A 9 2.01 -32.90 0.59
N ILE A 10 2.49 -32.15 1.57
CA ILE A 10 2.53 -30.68 1.56
C ILE A 10 3.59 -30.29 0.52
N LEU A 11 3.19 -29.59 -0.55
CA LEU A 11 4.14 -28.89 -1.41
C LEU A 11 4.37 -27.50 -0.82
N LEU A 12 5.33 -27.42 0.10
CA LEU A 12 6.02 -26.18 0.46
C LEU A 12 7.09 -25.92 -0.60
N ILE A 13 6.98 -24.85 -1.36
CA ILE A 13 8.15 -24.23 -2.00
C ILE A 13 8.20 -22.78 -1.54
N GLY A 14 9.03 -22.56 -0.52
CA GLY A 14 9.40 -21.26 -0.01
C GLY A 14 10.57 -20.66 -0.80
N CYS A 15 10.68 -19.34 -0.70
CA CYS A 15 11.74 -18.49 -1.22
C CYS A 15 13.18 -18.97 -0.93
N ALA A 16 14.05 -18.84 -1.92
CA ALA A 16 15.44 -18.43 -1.72
C ALA A 16 15.96 -17.68 -2.97
N VAL A 17 16.90 -16.77 -2.72
CA VAL A 17 17.34 -15.64 -3.55
C VAL A 17 18.64 -15.97 -4.30
N PHE A 18 18.76 -15.46 -5.54
CA PHE A 18 19.97 -15.14 -6.32
C PHE A 18 21.01 -16.25 -6.64
N LEU A 19 21.28 -16.46 -7.94
CA LEU A 19 22.55 -16.13 -8.64
C LEU A 19 22.57 -16.76 -10.05
N CYS A 20 23.15 -16.00 -10.99
CA CYS A 20 23.64 -16.41 -12.31
C CYS A 20 22.59 -16.71 -13.40
N GLY A 21 22.72 -15.98 -14.51
CA GLY A 21 21.88 -16.11 -15.69
C GLY A 21 22.16 -17.38 -16.48
N PHE A 22 21.11 -17.89 -17.11
CA PHE A 22 21.19 -18.68 -18.33
C PHE A 22 19.85 -18.53 -19.07
N SER A 23 19.92 -18.18 -20.35
CA SER A 23 18.83 -18.36 -21.31
C SER A 23 18.42 -19.82 -21.35
N PHE A 24 17.12 -20.09 -21.50
CA PHE A 24 16.67 -21.33 -22.12
C PHE A 24 15.76 -21.00 -23.30
N ALA A 25 16.30 -21.31 -24.47
CA ALA A 25 15.58 -21.54 -25.70
C ALA A 25 14.91 -22.94 -25.66
N ASP A 26 13.84 -23.06 -26.44
CA ASP A 26 13.26 -24.25 -27.06
C ASP A 26 13.14 -25.54 -26.24
N VAL A 27 11.90 -25.86 -25.86
CA VAL A 27 11.42 -27.24 -25.83
C VAL A 27 9.97 -27.29 -26.35
N GLY A 28 9.84 -27.79 -27.58
CA GLY A 28 8.94 -28.89 -27.95
C GLY A 28 7.43 -28.70 -27.78
N GLU A 29 6.80 -28.31 -28.88
CA GLU A 29 5.41 -28.63 -29.24
C GLU A 29 5.13 -30.13 -29.05
N GLU A 30 4.17 -30.50 -28.20
CA GLU A 30 3.47 -31.79 -28.31
C GLU A 30 1.96 -31.59 -28.17
N ASP A 31 1.26 -32.15 -29.15
CA ASP A 31 -0.18 -32.17 -29.35
C ASP A 31 -0.99 -32.47 -28.08
N SER A 32 -1.97 -31.61 -27.79
CA SER A 32 -3.12 -31.99 -26.97
C SER A 32 -4.40 -31.76 -27.75
N GLY A 33 -5.02 -32.90 -28.10
CA GLY A 33 -6.23 -32.97 -28.90
C GLY A 33 -7.36 -32.11 -28.36
N ALA A 34 -8.00 -31.40 -29.27
CA ALA A 34 -9.16 -30.56 -29.03
C ALA A 34 -10.34 -31.38 -28.50
N LEU A 35 -10.62 -31.26 -27.20
CA LEU A 35 -11.93 -31.58 -26.64
C LEU A 35 -12.80 -30.32 -26.78
N ARG A 36 -13.66 -30.28 -27.81
CA ARG A 36 -14.73 -29.29 -27.93
C ARG A 36 -15.73 -29.52 -26.81
N ILE A 37 -15.72 -28.67 -25.80
CA ILE A 37 -16.81 -28.53 -24.84
C ILE A 37 -17.71 -27.42 -25.41
N GLU A 38 -18.84 -27.83 -25.99
CA GLU A 38 -19.93 -26.91 -26.30
C GLU A 38 -20.46 -26.37 -24.97
N THR A 39 -20.13 -25.12 -24.66
CA THR A 39 -20.69 -24.40 -23.52
C THR A 39 -21.88 -23.60 -24.04
N GLU A 40 -23.09 -23.99 -23.63
CA GLU A 40 -24.26 -23.13 -23.75
C GLU A 40 -23.98 -21.86 -22.94
N THR A 41 -23.74 -20.76 -23.65
CA THR A 41 -23.64 -19.42 -23.10
C THR A 41 -25.02 -18.96 -22.66
N GLU A 42 -25.40 -19.23 -21.41
CA GLU A 42 -26.38 -18.41 -20.73
C GLU A 42 -25.67 -17.12 -20.26
N GLU A 43 -25.92 -16.02 -20.96
CA GLU A 43 -25.62 -14.66 -20.49
C GLU A 43 -26.35 -14.43 -19.15
N TYR A 44 -25.65 -14.67 -18.05
CA TYR A 44 -26.12 -14.25 -16.74
C TYR A 44 -25.60 -12.84 -16.48
N SER A 45 -26.50 -11.86 -16.61
CA SER A 45 -26.29 -10.49 -16.14
C SER A 45 -25.69 -10.51 -14.73
N ALA A 46 -24.49 -9.93 -14.62
CA ALA A 46 -23.74 -9.76 -13.39
C ALA A 46 -24.28 -8.61 -12.51
N ASP A 47 -25.59 -8.37 -12.56
CA ASP A 47 -26.26 -7.34 -11.77
C ASP A 47 -26.92 -7.99 -10.56
N ILE A 48 -26.14 -8.29 -9.51
CA ILE A 48 -26.50 -8.26 -8.08
C ILE A 48 -25.21 -8.62 -7.34
N TYR A 49 -24.39 -7.59 -7.07
CA TYR A 49 -23.60 -7.34 -5.85
C TYR A 49 -22.81 -6.05 -6.10
N LEU A 50 -23.49 -5.03 -6.65
CA LEU A 50 -22.99 -3.67 -6.73
C LEU A 50 -23.14 -3.03 -5.35
N GLY A 51 -22.16 -3.29 -4.48
CA GLY A 51 -21.82 -2.34 -3.44
C GLY A 51 -21.25 -1.09 -4.11
N ASN A 52 -22.14 -0.17 -4.50
CA ASN A 52 -21.89 1.22 -4.91
C ASN A 52 -20.40 1.61 -5.06
N THR A 53 -19.86 1.45 -6.27
CA THR A 53 -18.64 2.14 -6.74
C THR A 53 -18.96 3.20 -7.78
N ALA A 54 -20.19 3.73 -7.79
CA ALA A 54 -20.49 4.98 -8.46
C ALA A 54 -19.90 6.15 -7.65
N ASP A 55 -19.10 6.97 -8.33
CA ASP A 55 -18.54 8.25 -7.86
C ASP A 55 -17.51 8.22 -6.72
N ARG A 56 -16.42 7.50 -6.94
CA ARG A 56 -15.12 7.96 -6.43
C ARG A 56 -14.15 8.19 -7.57
N LYS A 57 -14.32 9.29 -8.32
CA LYS A 57 -13.11 10.07 -8.63
C LYS A 57 -12.54 10.45 -7.27
N PRO A 58 -11.42 9.86 -6.81
CA PRO A 58 -10.84 10.30 -5.56
C PRO A 58 -10.54 11.77 -5.81
N SER A 59 -11.01 12.64 -4.92
CA SER A 59 -10.55 14.01 -4.85
C SER A 59 -9.03 13.97 -4.84
N GLN A 60 -8.40 14.09 -6.02
CA GLN A 60 -6.96 14.14 -6.18
C GLN A 60 -6.55 15.28 -5.28
N LEU A 61 -5.91 14.93 -4.16
CA LEU A 61 -5.26 15.90 -3.31
C LEU A 61 -4.42 16.72 -4.29
N ARG A 62 -4.70 18.03 -4.46
CA ARG A 62 -3.90 18.87 -5.34
C ARG A 62 -2.52 18.99 -4.72
N LEU A 63 -1.67 18.01 -5.02
CA LEU A 63 -0.32 17.94 -4.51
C LEU A 63 0.50 19.03 -5.19
N PRO A 64 1.37 19.71 -4.45
CA PRO A 64 2.20 20.75 -5.01
C PRO A 64 3.18 20.10 -6.00
N PHE A 65 3.31 20.65 -7.19
CA PHE A 65 4.36 20.21 -8.11
C PHE A 65 5.74 20.50 -7.51
N PRO A 66 6.75 19.63 -7.76
CA PRO A 66 8.12 19.89 -7.36
C PRO A 66 8.65 21.23 -7.87
N ASP A 67 8.26 21.62 -9.09
CA ASP A 67 8.65 22.89 -9.73
C ASP A 67 8.23 24.15 -8.95
N SER A 68 7.36 24.01 -7.94
CA SER A 68 7.06 25.12 -7.02
C SER A 68 8.23 25.47 -6.09
N ILE A 69 9.29 24.65 -6.04
CA ILE A 69 10.56 24.97 -5.38
C ILE A 69 11.32 25.96 -6.25
N SER A 70 11.63 27.13 -5.68
CA SER A 70 12.26 28.25 -6.40
C SER A 70 13.63 27.92 -7.00
N ALA A 71 14.34 26.94 -6.44
CA ALA A 71 15.61 26.45 -6.95
C ALA A 71 15.47 25.60 -8.23
N PHE A 72 14.29 25.05 -8.53
CA PHE A 72 14.04 24.24 -9.71
C PHE A 72 13.65 25.12 -10.89
N LYS A 73 14.56 26.03 -11.28
CA LYS A 73 14.33 27.06 -12.31
C LYS A 73 13.93 26.47 -13.68
N THR A 74 14.36 25.24 -13.96
CA THR A 74 13.96 24.47 -15.13
C THR A 74 13.45 23.11 -14.68
N SER A 75 12.33 22.69 -15.26
CA SER A 75 11.84 21.32 -15.09
C SER A 75 12.91 20.33 -15.56
N PRO A 76 13.05 19.17 -14.89
CA PRO A 76 13.98 18.14 -15.38
C PRO A 76 13.56 17.68 -16.78
N GLN A 77 14.53 17.24 -17.57
CA GLN A 77 14.26 16.74 -18.93
C GLN A 77 13.25 15.58 -18.89
N GLU A 78 13.25 14.78 -17.83
CA GLU A 78 12.31 13.67 -17.69
C GLU A 78 10.89 14.10 -17.29
N LYS A 79 10.58 15.38 -17.02
CA LYS A 79 9.25 15.82 -16.59
C LYS A 79 8.14 15.35 -17.53
N LYS A 80 8.34 15.47 -18.85
CA LYS A 80 7.35 14.99 -19.83
C LYS A 80 7.12 13.49 -19.68
N GLY A 81 8.20 12.72 -19.47
CA GLY A 81 8.13 11.29 -19.18
C GLY A 81 7.44 10.98 -17.84
N PHE A 82 7.66 11.78 -16.80
CA PHE A 82 6.98 11.60 -15.51
C PHE A 82 5.48 11.86 -15.59
N LEU A 83 5.07 12.87 -16.37
CA LEU A 83 3.65 13.16 -16.58
C LEU A 83 2.97 12.12 -17.48
N SER A 84 3.66 11.64 -18.53
CA SER A 84 3.09 10.56 -19.36
C SER A 84 2.92 9.26 -18.58
N LEU A 85 3.79 8.96 -17.60
CA LEU A 85 3.58 7.82 -16.69
C LEU A 85 2.26 7.90 -15.93
N LEU A 86 1.79 9.10 -15.57
CA LEU A 86 0.54 9.29 -14.83
C LEU A 86 -0.71 9.29 -15.72
N HIS A 87 -0.59 9.69 -16.98
CA HIS A 87 -1.75 9.97 -17.85
C HIS A 87 -1.94 8.98 -19.01
N GLU A 88 -0.86 8.34 -19.47
CA GLU A 88 -0.86 7.56 -20.72
C GLU A 88 -0.59 6.06 -20.48
N LYS A 89 0.03 5.69 -19.35
CA LYS A 89 0.39 4.30 -19.05
C LYS A 89 -0.61 3.62 -18.15
N GLU A 90 -0.73 2.30 -18.33
CA GLU A 90 -1.38 1.45 -17.35
C GLU A 90 -0.65 1.51 -16.00
N LEU A 91 -1.43 1.39 -14.93
CA LEU A 91 -0.94 1.59 -13.57
C LEU A 91 0.26 0.69 -13.19
N PRO A 92 0.31 -0.61 -13.57
CA PRO A 92 1.46 -1.46 -13.27
C PRO A 92 2.76 -0.98 -13.90
N ASP A 93 2.70 -0.47 -15.13
CA ASP A 93 3.86 0.05 -15.85
C ASP A 93 4.35 1.37 -15.25
N CYS A 94 3.42 2.22 -14.79
CA CYS A 94 3.78 3.41 -14.02
C CYS A 94 4.63 3.04 -12.80
N TYR A 95 4.19 2.05 -12.00
CA TYR A 95 4.94 1.60 -10.82
C TYR A 95 6.28 0.95 -11.18
N ARG A 96 6.34 0.13 -12.24
CA ARG A 96 7.57 -0.54 -12.68
C ARG A 96 8.64 0.46 -13.11
N GLU A 97 8.26 1.44 -13.92
CA GLU A 97 9.17 2.50 -14.39
C GLU A 97 9.60 3.42 -13.25
N ALA A 98 8.67 3.84 -12.38
CA ALA A 98 9.00 4.66 -11.22
C ALA A 98 9.96 3.93 -10.26
N ARG A 99 9.76 2.61 -10.06
CA ARG A 99 10.66 1.78 -9.26
C ARG A 99 12.06 1.70 -9.88
N LYS A 100 12.16 1.50 -11.20
CA LYS A 100 13.44 1.48 -11.91
C LYS A 100 14.18 2.80 -11.77
N LYS A 101 13.48 3.92 -11.96
CA LYS A 101 14.05 5.27 -11.81
C LYS A 101 14.48 5.55 -10.38
N LEU A 102 13.69 5.17 -9.38
CA LEU A 102 14.07 5.30 -7.97
C LEU A 102 15.29 4.42 -7.63
N GLY A 103 15.35 3.21 -8.19
CA GLY A 103 16.45 2.26 -8.01
C GLY A 103 17.79 2.80 -8.50
N ALA A 104 17.82 3.69 -9.50
CA ALA A 104 19.05 4.35 -9.95
C ALA A 104 19.74 5.20 -8.86
N PHE A 105 19.02 5.53 -7.78
CA PHE A 105 19.56 6.27 -6.63
C PHE A 105 19.94 5.37 -5.46
N SER A 106 19.81 4.04 -5.55
CA SER A 106 19.98 3.13 -4.41
C SER A 106 21.37 3.15 -3.77
N SER A 107 22.40 3.56 -4.52
CA SER A 107 23.78 3.70 -4.02
C SER A 107 24.09 5.08 -3.43
N LYS A 108 23.20 6.07 -3.57
CA LYS A 108 23.43 7.44 -3.11
C LYS A 108 22.90 7.63 -1.69
N GLY A 109 23.78 8.01 -0.76
CA GLY A 109 23.39 8.45 0.56
C GLY A 109 22.90 9.90 0.58
N ALA A 110 22.36 10.35 1.72
CA ALA A 110 21.92 11.73 1.89
C ALA A 110 23.05 12.76 1.72
N GLY A 111 24.31 12.36 1.97
CA GLY A 111 25.50 13.18 1.74
C GLY A 111 25.85 13.37 0.25
N ASP A 112 25.48 12.41 -0.60
CA ASP A 112 25.96 12.31 -1.99
C ASP A 112 25.00 12.93 -3.01
N VAL A 113 23.77 13.24 -2.61
CA VAL A 113 22.78 13.84 -3.51
C VAL A 113 23.12 15.29 -3.84
N ASN A 114 23.09 15.62 -5.13
CA ASN A 114 23.24 16.98 -5.63
C ASN A 114 21.88 17.63 -5.94
N ALA A 115 21.89 18.89 -6.41
CA ALA A 115 20.66 19.63 -6.70
C ALA A 115 19.81 19.02 -7.83
N GLU A 116 20.41 18.37 -8.82
CA GLU A 116 19.68 17.65 -9.87
C GLU A 116 19.07 16.38 -9.32
N ASP A 117 19.81 15.62 -8.51
CA ASP A 117 19.31 14.41 -7.86
C ASP A 117 18.06 14.70 -7.00
N VAL A 118 18.11 15.77 -6.18
CA VAL A 118 16.97 16.18 -5.35
C VAL A 118 15.76 16.59 -6.20
N ARG A 119 15.99 17.20 -7.36
CA ARG A 119 14.94 17.59 -8.32
C ARG A 119 14.29 16.36 -8.95
N VAL A 120 15.09 15.44 -9.48
CA VAL A 120 14.61 14.19 -10.11
C VAL A 120 13.90 13.31 -9.08
N LEU A 121 14.47 13.14 -7.88
CA LEU A 121 13.84 12.40 -6.78
C LEU A 121 12.50 13.01 -6.40
N SER A 122 12.40 14.35 -6.29
CA SER A 122 11.13 15.01 -5.96
C SER A 122 10.05 14.76 -7.02
N TRP A 123 10.42 14.65 -8.29
CA TRP A 123 9.52 14.26 -9.37
C TRP A 123 9.12 12.78 -9.33
N ILE A 124 10.06 11.88 -9.03
CA ILE A 124 9.75 10.46 -8.81
C ILE A 124 8.76 10.32 -7.64
N PHE A 125 9.01 11.02 -6.52
CA PHE A 125 8.12 11.01 -5.36
C PHE A 125 6.73 11.52 -5.75
N TYR A 126 6.66 12.64 -6.46
CA TYR A 126 5.39 13.19 -6.94
C TYR A 126 4.59 12.16 -7.76
N VAL A 127 5.22 11.49 -8.73
CA VAL A 127 4.55 10.48 -9.57
C VAL A 127 4.03 9.33 -8.72
N VAL A 128 4.87 8.75 -7.85
CA VAL A 128 4.47 7.60 -7.02
C VAL A 128 3.35 7.98 -6.04
N VAL A 129 3.40 9.17 -5.46
CA VAL A 129 2.39 9.64 -4.52
C VAL A 129 1.07 9.91 -5.26
N SER A 130 1.14 10.48 -6.46
CA SER A 130 -0.03 10.85 -7.28
C SER A 130 -0.69 9.68 -7.99
N ALA A 131 0.05 8.60 -8.27
CA ALA A 131 -0.50 7.40 -8.89
C ALA A 131 -1.53 6.73 -7.98
N ASP A 132 -2.62 6.21 -8.54
CA ASP A 132 -3.59 5.43 -7.78
C ASP A 132 -2.98 4.13 -7.28
N THR A 133 -3.54 3.56 -6.22
CA THR A 133 -3.21 2.20 -5.78
C THR A 133 -3.96 1.19 -6.63
N PHE A 134 -3.44 -0.03 -6.74
CA PHE A 134 -4.17 -1.10 -7.40
C PHE A 134 -5.53 -1.32 -6.75
N SER A 135 -6.57 -1.48 -7.57
CA SER A 135 -7.86 -1.98 -7.13
C SER A 135 -7.73 -3.47 -6.80
N TRP A 136 -8.39 -3.90 -5.73
CA TRP A 136 -8.44 -5.31 -5.31
C TRP A 136 -9.85 -5.89 -5.39
N ASP A 137 -10.70 -5.29 -6.22
CA ASP A 137 -11.90 -5.97 -6.70
C ASP A 137 -11.50 -7.04 -7.71
N TYR A 138 -11.08 -8.18 -7.19
CA TYR A 138 -10.74 -9.36 -7.98
C TYR A 138 -11.99 -9.80 -8.76
N ASP A 139 -12.03 -9.55 -10.06
CA ASP A 139 -12.95 -10.13 -11.05
C ASP A 139 -12.25 -11.10 -11.99
N GLU A 140 -13.03 -11.88 -12.74
CA GLU A 140 -12.49 -12.87 -13.68
C GLU A 140 -11.59 -12.25 -14.76
N ASN A 141 -11.74 -10.94 -14.99
CA ASN A 141 -10.97 -10.15 -15.94
C ASN A 141 -9.76 -9.47 -15.29
N THR A 142 -9.57 -9.61 -13.98
CA THR A 142 -8.45 -8.99 -13.26
C THR A 142 -7.15 -9.66 -13.70
N PRO A 143 -6.23 -8.94 -14.34
CA PRO A 143 -5.03 -9.53 -14.93
C PRO A 143 -4.23 -10.28 -13.86
N LYS A 144 -3.88 -11.55 -14.12
CA LYS A 144 -3.04 -12.36 -13.20
C LYS A 144 -1.73 -11.66 -12.86
N ASP A 145 -1.20 -10.84 -13.76
CA ASP A 145 0.06 -10.12 -13.57
C ASP A 145 -0.05 -8.91 -12.64
N SER A 146 -1.26 -8.39 -12.40
CA SER A 146 -1.52 -7.34 -11.41
C SER A 146 -1.38 -7.83 -9.95
N LEU A 147 -1.32 -9.15 -9.76
CA LEU A 147 -1.16 -9.83 -8.47
C LEU A 147 0.29 -9.85 -7.96
N TYR A 148 1.27 -9.40 -8.75
CA TYR A 148 2.67 -9.44 -8.35
C TYR A 148 2.99 -8.38 -7.28
N GLY A 149 2.77 -8.74 -6.03
CA GLY A 149 3.65 -8.39 -4.91
C GLY A 149 3.42 -7.04 -4.23
N ASN A 150 2.19 -6.50 -4.23
CA ASN A 150 1.89 -5.23 -3.54
C ASN A 150 2.86 -4.11 -3.96
N MET A 151 3.30 -4.09 -5.22
CA MET A 151 4.35 -3.19 -5.72
C MET A 151 4.02 -1.72 -5.49
N ASP A 152 2.74 -1.36 -5.56
CA ASP A 152 2.27 -0.01 -5.29
C ASP A 152 2.46 0.36 -3.80
N TYR A 153 2.14 -0.54 -2.88
CA TYR A 153 2.39 -0.35 -1.45
C TYR A 153 3.88 -0.29 -1.13
N GLU A 154 4.66 -1.20 -1.70
CA GLU A 154 6.10 -1.21 -1.52
C GLU A 154 6.75 0.07 -2.06
N LEU A 155 6.35 0.55 -3.24
CA LEU A 155 6.93 1.76 -3.81
C LEU A 155 6.48 3.02 -3.07
N LYS A 156 5.20 3.16 -2.73
CA LYS A 156 4.70 4.28 -1.92
C LYS A 156 5.37 4.32 -0.55
N THR A 157 5.51 3.17 0.10
CA THR A 157 6.27 3.05 1.36
C THR A 157 7.74 3.40 1.17
N GLY A 158 8.35 2.91 0.09
CA GLY A 158 9.72 3.20 -0.29
C GLY A 158 9.98 4.69 -0.43
N VAL A 159 9.08 5.44 -1.08
CA VAL A 159 9.18 6.90 -1.23
C VAL A 159 9.18 7.61 0.12
N VAL A 160 8.28 7.27 1.04
CA VAL A 160 8.27 7.88 2.38
C VAL A 160 9.54 7.53 3.17
N ARG A 161 10.01 6.29 3.06
CA ARG A 161 11.29 5.87 3.67
C ARG A 161 12.47 6.63 3.08
N TRP A 162 12.52 6.84 1.77
CA TRP A 162 13.54 7.64 1.12
C TRP A 162 13.54 9.09 1.61
N MET A 163 12.37 9.73 1.68
CA MET A 163 12.26 11.08 2.23
C MET A 163 12.72 11.14 3.69
N SER A 164 12.40 10.12 4.50
CA SER A 164 12.90 10.01 5.87
C SER A 164 14.43 9.80 5.93
N SER A 165 15.00 8.94 5.08
CA SER A 165 16.46 8.75 4.99
C SER A 165 17.18 10.04 4.62
N LEU A 166 16.68 10.78 3.61
CA LEU A 166 17.24 12.07 3.19
C LEU A 166 17.07 13.15 4.27
N SER A 167 16.05 13.03 5.12
CA SER A 167 15.81 14.00 6.19
C SER A 167 16.91 14.04 7.25
N TRP A 168 17.75 13.00 7.36
CA TRP A 168 18.89 12.96 8.28
C TRP A 168 19.95 14.03 7.99
N ASP A 169 20.21 14.33 6.71
CA ASP A 169 21.13 15.39 6.28
C ASP A 169 20.37 16.54 5.59
N ILE A 170 19.13 16.80 6.00
CA ILE A 170 18.32 17.86 5.35
C ILE A 170 19.04 19.21 5.39
N SER A 171 19.80 19.51 6.44
CA SER A 171 20.58 20.75 6.56
C SER A 171 21.75 20.81 5.58
N GLY A 172 22.46 19.69 5.37
CA GLY A 172 23.52 19.62 4.36
C GLY A 172 22.96 19.70 2.94
N ILE A 173 21.87 18.98 2.66
CA ILE A 173 21.20 19.02 1.34
C ILE A 173 20.78 20.43 0.97
N VAL A 174 20.08 21.15 1.86
CA VAL A 174 19.60 22.51 1.56
C VAL A 174 20.77 23.48 1.32
N SER A 175 21.86 23.33 2.06
CA SER A 175 23.06 24.15 1.92
C SER A 175 23.80 23.86 0.61
N ARG A 176 24.09 22.57 0.33
CA ARG A 176 24.84 22.15 -0.87
C ARG A 176 24.07 22.40 -2.16
N CYS A 177 22.74 22.22 -2.12
CA CYS A 177 21.90 22.33 -3.30
C CYS A 177 21.32 23.73 -3.53
N GLY A 178 21.54 24.68 -2.60
CA GLY A 178 20.97 26.03 -2.68
C GLY A 178 19.43 26.04 -2.62
N ILE A 179 18.82 25.09 -1.91
CA ILE A 179 17.36 24.93 -1.81
C ILE A 179 16.87 25.54 -0.50
N LYS A 180 15.75 26.28 -0.54
CA LYS A 180 15.14 26.78 0.70
C LYS A 180 14.53 25.62 1.49
N ARG A 181 15.01 25.38 2.72
CA ARG A 181 14.51 24.34 3.64
C ARG A 181 12.99 24.33 3.75
N LYS A 182 12.37 25.51 3.92
CA LYS A 182 10.90 25.63 4.07
C LYS A 182 10.14 25.11 2.86
N GLU A 183 10.65 25.32 1.65
CA GLU A 183 10.00 24.86 0.41
C GLU A 183 10.09 23.34 0.29
N LEU A 184 11.29 22.77 0.46
CA LEU A 184 11.54 21.33 0.35
C LEU A 184 10.79 20.53 1.41
N CYS A 185 10.93 20.90 2.68
CA CYS A 185 10.25 20.23 3.79
C CYS A 185 8.73 20.26 3.64
N ARG A 186 8.17 21.40 3.18
CA ARG A 186 6.73 21.54 2.94
C ARG A 186 6.24 20.52 1.92
N ILE A 187 6.90 20.43 0.77
CA ILE A 187 6.47 19.54 -0.32
C ILE A 187 6.59 18.07 0.10
N TRP A 188 7.73 17.67 0.66
CA TRP A 188 7.94 16.28 1.08
C TRP A 188 7.01 15.88 2.24
N ALA A 189 6.68 16.80 3.14
CA ALA A 189 5.67 16.58 4.17
C ALA A 189 4.26 16.42 3.58
N GLU A 190 3.90 17.16 2.53
CA GLU A 190 2.63 16.97 1.82
C GLU A 190 2.56 15.62 1.10
N TYR A 191 3.67 15.20 0.48
CA TYR A 191 3.76 13.89 -0.17
C TYR A 191 3.63 12.74 0.83
N GLY A 192 4.38 12.79 1.93
CA GLY A 192 4.29 11.79 2.98
C GLY A 192 2.89 11.72 3.60
N ALA A 193 2.26 12.88 3.87
CA ALA A 193 0.90 12.92 4.39
C ALA A 193 -0.10 12.28 3.44
N ALA A 194 0.02 12.54 2.13
CA ALA A 194 -0.85 11.96 1.12
C ALA A 194 -0.73 10.43 1.06
N VAL A 195 0.49 9.89 1.09
CA VAL A 195 0.71 8.43 1.14
C VAL A 195 0.06 7.82 2.37
N LEU A 196 0.29 8.37 3.57
CA LEU A 196 -0.34 7.84 4.79
C LEU A 196 -1.87 7.90 4.71
N LYS A 197 -2.41 8.99 4.16
CA LYS A 197 -3.87 9.13 3.96
C LYS A 197 -4.42 8.06 3.03
N THR A 198 -3.71 7.72 1.95
CA THR A 198 -4.10 6.62 1.05
C THR A 198 -4.20 5.31 1.81
N PHE A 199 -3.16 4.93 2.58
CA PHE A 199 -3.18 3.68 3.35
C PHE A 199 -4.28 3.66 4.43
N ARG A 200 -4.47 4.77 5.16
CA ARG A 200 -5.57 4.87 6.14
C ARG A 200 -6.95 4.74 5.51
N THR A 201 -7.12 5.25 4.29
CA THR A 201 -8.40 5.16 3.58
C THR A 201 -8.67 3.75 3.06
N GLN A 202 -7.60 2.99 2.76
CA GLN A 202 -7.70 1.62 2.26
C GLN A 202 -7.78 0.56 3.35
N TYR A 203 -7.17 0.82 4.51
CA TYR A 203 -7.24 -0.09 5.63
C TYR A 203 -8.67 -0.15 6.18
N ASP A 204 -9.23 -1.35 6.19
CA ASP A 204 -10.55 -1.62 6.74
C ASP A 204 -10.43 -2.52 7.98
N PRO A 205 -10.54 -1.95 9.21
CA PRO A 205 -10.46 -2.73 10.44
C PRO A 205 -11.62 -3.71 10.61
N GLU A 206 -12.74 -3.50 9.91
CA GLU A 206 -13.94 -4.32 9.98
C GLU A 206 -14.03 -5.36 8.85
N LEU A 207 -13.00 -5.45 7.99
CA LEU A 207 -13.02 -6.32 6.81
C LEU A 207 -13.39 -7.76 7.15
N LYS A 208 -12.79 -8.33 8.21
CA LYS A 208 -13.08 -9.71 8.64
C LYS A 208 -14.55 -9.93 8.96
N GLN A 209 -15.20 -8.96 9.59
CA GLN A 209 -16.62 -9.04 9.92
C GLN A 209 -17.49 -8.90 8.66
N LYS A 210 -17.12 -8.00 7.74
CA LYS A 210 -17.80 -7.84 6.44
C LYS A 210 -17.70 -9.12 5.61
N GLN A 211 -16.53 -9.74 5.54
CA GLN A 211 -16.29 -10.99 4.83
C GLN A 211 -17.02 -12.17 5.44
N ALA A 212 -17.11 -12.25 6.77
CA ALA A 212 -17.91 -13.28 7.43
C ALA A 212 -19.39 -13.21 7.03
N ARG A 213 -19.98 -11.99 6.98
CA ARG A 213 -21.35 -11.78 6.49
C ARG A 213 -21.52 -12.18 5.02
N MET A 214 -20.60 -11.74 4.16
CA MET A 214 -20.64 -12.11 2.74
C MET A 214 -20.55 -13.63 2.55
N LYS A 215 -19.73 -14.33 3.35
CA LYS A 215 -19.59 -15.79 3.28
C LYS A 215 -20.89 -16.49 3.67
N GLU A 216 -21.55 -16.03 4.73
CA GLU A 216 -22.84 -16.56 5.15
C GLU A 216 -23.93 -16.39 4.07
N GLU A 217 -23.96 -15.23 3.40
CA GLU A 217 -24.88 -14.98 2.28
C GLU A 217 -24.60 -15.90 1.09
N TYR A 218 -23.32 -16.06 0.72
CA TYR A 218 -22.92 -16.98 -0.35
C TYR A 218 -23.30 -18.43 -0.04
N ASP A 219 -23.05 -18.89 1.19
CA ASP A 219 -23.38 -20.24 1.61
C ASP A 219 -24.91 -20.50 1.53
N LYS A 220 -25.74 -19.51 1.88
CA LYS A 220 -27.22 -19.57 1.70
C LYS A 220 -27.61 -19.69 0.24
N MET A 221 -27.09 -18.81 -0.62
CA MET A 221 -27.38 -18.86 -2.07
C MET A 221 -26.94 -20.17 -2.71
N SER A 222 -25.76 -20.68 -2.32
CA SER A 222 -25.23 -21.95 -2.82
C SER A 222 -26.10 -23.13 -2.38
N ALA A 223 -26.59 -23.13 -1.13
CA ALA A 223 -27.50 -24.14 -0.62
C ALA A 223 -28.86 -24.11 -1.35
N GLU A 224 -29.44 -22.94 -1.58
CA GLU A 224 -30.68 -22.77 -2.34
C GLU A 224 -30.54 -23.27 -3.79
N ARG A 225 -29.44 -22.90 -4.46
CA ARG A 225 -29.13 -23.39 -5.81
C ARG A 225 -29.02 -24.91 -5.84
N THR A 226 -28.31 -25.48 -4.87
CA THR A 226 -28.18 -26.93 -4.72
C THR A 226 -29.54 -27.60 -4.58
N LEU A 227 -30.43 -27.05 -3.74
CA LEU A 227 -31.78 -27.55 -3.55
C LEU A 227 -32.61 -27.50 -4.85
N ARG A 228 -32.54 -26.40 -5.62
CA ARG A 228 -33.22 -26.27 -6.91
C ARG A 228 -32.76 -27.34 -7.91
N LEU A 229 -31.45 -27.55 -8.04
CA LEU A 229 -30.90 -28.56 -8.96
C LEU A 229 -31.32 -29.99 -8.59
N VAL A 230 -31.41 -30.29 -7.29
CA VAL A 230 -31.94 -31.56 -6.79
C VAL A 230 -33.42 -31.72 -7.14
N GLN A 231 -34.23 -30.68 -6.94
CA GLN A 231 -35.66 -30.68 -7.29
C GLN A 231 -35.88 -30.88 -8.81
N GLU A 232 -35.04 -30.26 -9.65
CA GLU A 232 -35.09 -30.38 -11.10
C GLU A 232 -34.51 -31.70 -11.64
N ARG A 233 -34.05 -32.62 -10.78
CA ARG A 233 -33.35 -33.87 -11.14
C ARG A 233 -32.12 -33.67 -12.03
N LYS A 234 -31.53 -32.48 -12.04
CA LYS A 234 -30.32 -32.12 -12.82
C LYS A 234 -29.04 -32.47 -12.06
N LEU A 235 -29.06 -33.53 -11.25
CA LEU A 235 -27.93 -33.98 -10.43
C LEU A 235 -26.69 -34.36 -11.27
N SER A 236 -26.85 -34.67 -12.56
CA SER A 236 -25.72 -34.91 -13.47
C SER A 236 -24.81 -33.68 -13.65
N LEU A 237 -25.33 -32.46 -13.42
CA LEU A 237 -24.56 -31.21 -13.44
C LEU A 237 -23.75 -30.98 -12.14
N PHE A 238 -23.87 -31.88 -11.16
CA PHE A 238 -23.25 -31.76 -9.82
C PHE A 238 -21.79 -32.24 -9.76
N ARG A 239 -21.19 -32.64 -10.89
CA ARG A 239 -19.80 -33.15 -10.91
C ARG A 239 -18.78 -32.00 -10.89
N GLY A 240 -18.63 -31.34 -9.75
CA GLY A 240 -17.54 -30.39 -9.48
C GLY A 240 -17.81 -29.44 -8.33
N ALA A 241 -16.75 -28.87 -7.76
CA ALA A 241 -16.89 -27.66 -6.94
C ALA A 241 -17.45 -26.55 -7.83
N ASP A 242 -18.45 -25.78 -7.36
CA ASP A 242 -18.97 -24.63 -8.09
C ASP A 242 -17.79 -23.70 -8.44
N PRO A 243 -17.46 -23.47 -9.72
CA PRO A 243 -16.33 -22.62 -10.10
C PRO A 243 -16.41 -21.22 -9.45
N ARG A 244 -17.64 -20.76 -9.17
CA ARG A 244 -17.91 -19.50 -8.46
C ARG A 244 -17.41 -19.52 -7.01
N SER A 245 -17.43 -20.68 -6.35
CA SER A 245 -16.92 -20.83 -4.97
C SER A 245 -15.41 -20.63 -4.91
N ILE A 246 -14.68 -21.11 -5.92
CA ILE A 246 -13.23 -20.93 -6.02
C ILE A 246 -12.91 -19.45 -6.19
N TYR A 247 -13.58 -18.80 -7.14
CA TYR A 247 -13.40 -17.38 -7.41
C TYR A 247 -13.78 -16.50 -6.20
N TYR A 248 -14.88 -16.81 -5.52
CA TYR A 248 -15.30 -16.13 -4.30
C TYR A 248 -14.26 -16.26 -3.17
N ASN A 249 -13.78 -17.48 -2.91
CA ASN A 249 -12.76 -17.72 -1.89
C ASN A 249 -11.44 -17.01 -2.22
N ASN A 250 -11.04 -16.99 -3.49
CA ASN A 250 -9.86 -16.25 -3.93
C ASN A 250 -10.02 -14.75 -3.65
N LYS A 251 -11.18 -14.15 -3.97
CA LYS A 251 -11.47 -12.74 -3.68
C LYS A 251 -11.38 -12.44 -2.18
N LEU A 252 -11.89 -13.31 -1.32
CA LEU A 252 -11.78 -13.15 0.13
C LEU A 252 -10.32 -13.16 0.61
N LEU A 253 -9.55 -14.18 0.21
CA LEU A 253 -8.14 -14.32 0.60
C LEU A 253 -7.30 -13.15 0.11
N SER A 254 -7.50 -12.72 -1.13
CA SER A 254 -6.81 -11.57 -1.72
C SER A 254 -7.10 -10.27 -0.96
N ASN A 255 -8.36 -10.03 -0.59
CA ASN A 255 -8.73 -8.86 0.21
C ASN A 255 -8.14 -8.92 1.63
N GLU A 256 -8.12 -10.10 2.26
CA GLU A 256 -7.49 -10.28 3.57
C GLU A 256 -5.97 -10.01 3.52
N ASP A 257 -5.27 -10.58 2.54
CA ASP A 257 -3.85 -10.36 2.35
C ASP A 257 -3.56 -8.88 2.11
N ARG A 258 -4.32 -8.24 1.22
CA ARG A 258 -4.14 -6.82 0.90
C ARG A 258 -4.36 -5.92 2.12
N ASN A 259 -5.42 -6.16 2.89
CA ASN A 259 -5.72 -5.39 4.08
C ASN A 259 -4.69 -5.62 5.20
N GLY A 260 -4.21 -6.86 5.35
CA GLY A 260 -3.11 -7.22 6.25
C GLY A 260 -1.81 -6.50 5.89
N ASN A 261 -1.44 -6.51 4.61
CA ASN A 261 -0.31 -5.75 4.10
C ASN A 261 -0.49 -4.24 4.31
N CYS A 262 -1.68 -3.70 4.03
CA CYS A 262 -1.99 -2.29 4.26
C CYS A 262 -1.72 -1.89 5.71
N LYS A 263 -2.24 -2.66 6.67
CA LYS A 263 -2.00 -2.47 8.10
C LYS A 263 -0.52 -2.54 8.45
N TYR A 264 0.18 -3.57 7.97
CA TYR A 264 1.60 -3.76 8.24
C TYR A 264 2.44 -2.58 7.73
N HIS A 265 2.23 -2.15 6.49
CA HIS A 265 2.92 -1.00 5.91
C HIS A 265 2.62 0.29 6.67
N LEU A 266 1.34 0.52 6.99
CA LEU A 266 0.91 1.70 7.75
C LEU A 266 1.61 1.75 9.12
N GLU A 267 1.46 0.70 9.93
CA GLU A 267 1.89 0.69 11.33
C GLU A 267 3.40 0.50 11.52
N LYS A 268 4.04 -0.31 10.67
CA LYS A 268 5.43 -0.73 10.87
C LYS A 268 6.44 0.00 10.01
N ARG A 269 6.00 0.68 8.94
CA ARG A 269 6.91 1.34 8.00
C ARG A 269 6.60 2.82 7.81
N LEU A 270 5.37 3.15 7.44
CA LEU A 270 4.97 4.50 7.06
C LEU A 270 4.91 5.44 8.26
N GLU A 271 4.19 5.07 9.31
CA GLU A 271 4.01 5.91 10.49
C GLU A 271 5.33 6.26 11.19
N PRO A 272 6.23 5.29 11.51
CA PRO A 272 7.53 5.64 12.09
C PRO A 272 8.35 6.55 11.18
N ALA A 273 8.47 6.21 9.88
CA ALA A 273 9.29 6.97 8.95
C ALA A 273 8.76 8.41 8.77
N PHE A 274 7.44 8.57 8.68
CA PHE A 274 6.82 9.87 8.47
C PHE A 274 6.90 10.77 9.70
N VAL A 275 6.60 10.25 10.90
CA VAL A 275 6.68 11.05 12.13
C VAL A 275 8.12 11.49 12.39
N GLU A 276 9.08 10.58 12.22
CA GLU A 276 10.50 10.88 12.40
C GLU A 276 11.01 11.94 11.40
N MET A 277 10.58 11.84 10.14
CA MET A 277 10.85 12.84 9.11
C MET A 277 10.27 14.22 9.50
N LEU A 278 9.03 14.28 9.97
CA LEU A 278 8.40 15.54 10.40
C LEU A 278 9.15 16.19 11.57
N VAL A 279 9.61 15.39 12.55
CA VAL A 279 10.41 15.88 13.68
C VAL A 279 11.71 16.55 13.21
N ARG A 280 12.38 15.99 12.19
CA ARG A 280 13.60 16.56 11.60
C ARG A 280 13.34 17.80 10.75
N PHE A 281 12.21 17.84 10.05
CA PHE A 281 11.83 18.99 9.23
C PHE A 281 11.46 20.19 10.09
N TYR A 282 10.78 19.96 11.22
CA TYR A 282 10.14 20.98 12.04
C TYR A 282 10.58 20.90 13.51
N PRO A 283 11.90 20.98 13.81
CA PRO A 283 12.39 20.90 15.18
C PRO A 283 11.79 22.04 16.02
N GLY A 284 11.22 21.70 17.19
CA GLY A 284 10.58 22.66 18.09
C GLY A 284 9.21 23.16 17.65
N GLN A 285 8.72 22.79 16.46
CA GLN A 285 7.48 23.31 15.86
C GLN A 285 6.37 22.26 15.89
N ALA A 286 5.82 21.99 17.08
CA ALA A 286 4.77 20.98 17.26
C ALA A 286 3.52 21.24 16.39
N GLY A 287 3.19 22.51 16.14
CA GLY A 287 2.06 22.90 15.30
C GLY A 287 2.19 22.39 13.86
N GLU A 288 3.39 22.45 13.26
CA GLU A 288 3.62 21.93 11.91
C GLU A 288 3.56 20.40 11.87
N VAL A 289 4.15 19.72 12.86
CA VAL A 289 4.06 18.25 12.95
C VAL A 289 2.59 17.80 13.02
N VAL A 290 1.80 18.40 13.92
CA VAL A 290 0.37 18.09 14.09
C VAL A 290 -0.43 18.39 12.81
N LYS A 291 -0.15 19.51 12.15
CA LYS A 291 -0.80 19.89 10.89
C LYS A 291 -0.62 18.83 9.81
N TYR A 292 0.58 18.27 9.65
CA TYR A 292 0.83 17.24 8.64
C TYR A 292 0.26 15.87 9.04
N LEU A 293 0.23 15.54 10.33
CA LEU A 293 -0.50 14.35 10.81
C LEU A 293 -2.00 14.47 10.56
N LYS A 294 -2.61 15.64 10.74
CA LYS A 294 -4.01 15.89 10.35
C LYS A 294 -4.24 15.73 8.85
N LYS A 295 -3.33 16.27 8.02
CA LYS A 295 -3.38 16.07 6.56
C LYS A 295 -3.28 14.58 6.18
N ALA A 296 -2.57 13.78 6.97
CA ALA A 296 -2.48 12.33 6.81
C ALA A 296 -3.74 11.57 7.26
N GLY A 297 -4.74 12.26 7.82
CA GLY A 297 -6.01 11.66 8.23
C GLY A 297 -6.07 11.16 9.68
N TYR A 298 -5.19 11.66 10.55
CA TYR A 298 -5.29 11.43 12.00
C TYR A 298 -6.14 12.50 12.67
N ALA A 299 -7.07 12.07 13.50
CA ALA A 299 -7.84 12.94 14.37
C ALA A 299 -7.02 13.40 15.58
N ASP A 300 -7.42 14.52 16.21
CA ASP A 300 -6.70 15.11 17.34
C ASP A 300 -6.49 14.12 18.49
N GLN A 301 -7.47 13.26 18.76
CA GLN A 301 -7.40 12.23 19.78
C GLN A 301 -6.42 11.08 19.46
N GLU A 302 -6.14 10.81 18.18
CA GLU A 302 -5.25 9.72 17.75
C GLU A 302 -3.78 10.17 17.72
N ILE A 303 -3.52 11.46 17.50
CA ILE A 303 -2.17 11.99 17.28
C ILE A 303 -1.25 11.74 18.47
N GLY A 304 -1.75 11.84 19.70
CA GLY A 304 -0.97 11.55 20.90
C GLY A 304 -0.45 10.12 20.90
N ASP A 305 -1.36 9.15 20.72
CA ASP A 305 -0.99 7.73 20.66
C ASP A 305 -0.06 7.39 19.49
N LEU A 306 -0.25 8.05 18.34
CA LEU A 306 0.66 7.92 17.20
C LEU A 306 2.08 8.39 17.55
N ILE A 307 2.23 9.56 18.17
CA ILE A 307 3.54 10.10 18.56
C ILE A 307 4.20 9.17 19.60
N ASP A 308 3.44 8.73 20.62
CA ASP A 308 3.93 7.86 21.69
C ASP A 308 4.50 6.55 21.14
N ARG A 309 3.80 5.91 20.19
CA ARG A 309 4.20 4.60 19.64
C ARG A 309 5.22 4.66 18.50
N THR A 310 5.54 5.85 17.99
CA THR A 310 6.51 6.02 16.88
C THR A 310 7.82 6.59 17.38
N VAL A 311 7.82 7.83 17.87
CA VAL A 311 9.04 8.54 18.27
C VAL A 311 9.18 8.66 19.79
N GLY A 312 8.10 8.45 20.55
CA GLY A 312 8.14 8.51 22.01
C GLY A 312 8.56 9.89 22.55
N ARG A 313 8.77 9.99 23.86
CA ARG A 313 9.22 11.22 24.54
C ARG A 313 10.71 11.12 24.85
N ASP A 314 11.52 11.95 24.19
CA ASP A 314 12.95 12.11 24.43
C ASP A 314 13.36 13.59 24.31
N GLY A 315 14.66 13.88 24.42
CA GLY A 315 15.17 15.25 24.31
C GLY A 315 14.95 15.93 22.95
N LYS A 316 14.78 15.15 21.87
CA LYS A 316 14.50 15.66 20.52
C LYS A 316 13.01 15.86 20.28
N THR A 317 12.15 15.10 20.94
CA THR A 317 10.69 15.11 20.74
C THR A 317 9.92 15.79 21.85
N GLU A 318 10.57 16.25 22.93
CA GLU A 318 9.90 16.87 24.08
C GLU A 318 8.95 18.01 23.69
N PHE A 319 9.28 18.76 22.64
CA PHE A 319 8.44 19.84 22.13
C PHE A 319 7.03 19.37 21.70
N LEU A 320 6.86 18.09 21.32
CA LEU A 320 5.57 17.49 20.96
C LEU A 320 4.63 17.26 22.16
N TYR A 321 5.22 17.14 23.35
CA TYR A 321 4.53 16.86 24.62
C TYR A 321 4.18 18.12 25.40
N LYS A 322 4.53 19.30 24.89
CA LYS A 322 4.14 20.57 25.50
C LYS A 322 2.60 20.68 25.55
N SER A 323 2.09 21.33 26.60
CA SER A 323 0.64 21.54 26.85
C SER A 323 -0.12 20.27 27.26
N GLY A 324 -1.41 20.14 26.89
CA GLY A 324 -2.30 19.06 27.35
C GLY A 324 -1.83 17.64 27.03
N ARG A 325 -1.01 17.44 25.98
CA ARG A 325 -0.54 16.11 25.54
C ARG A 325 0.43 15.48 26.54
N GLY A 326 1.37 16.24 27.11
CA GLY A 326 2.28 15.74 28.14
C GLY A 326 1.54 15.25 29.39
N ARG A 327 0.50 15.97 29.82
CA ARG A 327 -0.35 15.53 30.94
C ARG A 327 -1.09 14.22 30.64
N GLN A 328 -1.55 14.02 29.41
CA GLN A 328 -2.19 12.76 29.00
C GLN A 328 -1.20 11.60 28.95
N HIS A 329 -0.02 11.81 28.37
CA HIS A 329 1.07 10.84 28.35
C HIS A 329 1.49 10.41 29.76
N ASP A 330 1.74 11.38 30.65
CA ASP A 330 2.18 11.09 32.01
C ASP A 330 1.11 10.37 32.84
N ARG A 331 -0.19 10.66 32.60
CA ARG A 331 -1.30 9.89 33.18
C ARG A 331 -1.31 8.44 32.69
N LYS A 332 -1.10 8.20 31.39
CA LYS A 332 -1.04 6.84 30.80
C LYS A 332 0.13 6.02 31.37
N ILE A 333 1.29 6.64 31.58
CA ILE A 333 2.43 5.98 32.22
C ILE A 333 2.10 5.62 33.68
N LYS A 334 1.56 6.57 34.45
CA LYS A 334 1.17 6.33 35.84
C LYS A 334 0.14 5.20 35.97
N SER A 335 -0.87 5.15 35.10
CA SER A 335 -1.88 4.08 35.11
C SER A 335 -1.29 2.71 34.75
N ARG A 336 -0.29 2.65 33.86
CA ARG A 336 0.43 1.41 33.52
C ARG A 336 1.31 0.93 34.68
N GLY A 337 1.99 1.84 35.38
CA GLY A 337 2.80 1.52 36.55
C GLY A 337 2.00 1.03 37.76
N SER A 338 0.80 1.58 37.99
CA SER A 338 -0.09 1.15 39.08
C SER A 338 -0.75 -0.22 38.85
N GLY A 339 -0.73 -0.75 37.62
CA GLY A 339 -1.30 -2.06 37.28
C GLY A 339 -0.36 -3.25 37.52
N HIS A 340 0.92 -3.01 37.84
CA HIS A 340 1.92 -4.04 38.14
C HIS A 340 2.15 -4.27 39.64
N MET A 341 1.36 -3.63 40.51
CA MET A 341 1.43 -3.79 41.98
C MET A 341 0.13 -4.37 42.58
N LYS A 342 -0.60 -5.23 41.84
CA LYS A 342 -1.75 -5.96 42.38
C LYS A 342 -1.60 -7.45 42.21
#